data_AF-A0A5E4UCT6-F1
#
_entry.id   AF-A0A5E4UCT6-F1
#
_cell.length_a   1.000
_cell.length_b   1.000
_cell.length_c   1.000
_cell.angle_alpha   90.00
_cell.angle_beta   90.00
_cell.angle_gamma   90.00
#
_symmetry.space_group_name_H-M   'P 1'
#
loop_
_entity.id
_entity.type
_entity.pdbx_description
1 polymer ?
#
loop_
_entity_poly.entity_id
_entity_poly.type
_entity_poly.pdbx_seq_one_letter_code
_entity_poly.pdbx_strand_id
1 'polypeptide(L)'
;MAPIFESLGAAAQGLATDAVQTFIKKKVIERWTQKRAACFYEAFLDEVRKQADTRFQSATLDELLASLGDQDDVTSSVFEAYRRVCLSASKDIGPRIIGLLTAKIALANRQATEQEELVFQAAEALTDSDLKAIVDYAQWAHSKLTDAKLSLFKEHGFTSYLLEEFDTEEIQVGGHFGSLPIFNISENVGVWAMRLQTLCLIAEDRRETIRQVLADSELHRDEDGYIRRVSDYIRTTPAFHGLVSLAERAIASV
;
A
#
# COMPACT_ATOMS: atom_id res chain seq x y z
N MET A 1 4.12 57.70 25.36
CA MET A 1 3.20 56.61 25.78
C MET A 1 3.08 55.45 24.79
N ALA A 2 3.63 55.53 23.56
CA ALA A 2 3.65 54.41 22.60
C ALA A 2 4.58 53.20 22.92
N PRO A 3 5.77 53.34 23.54
CA PRO A 3 6.74 52.23 23.59
C PRO A 3 6.39 51.10 24.60
N ILE A 4 5.44 51.34 25.52
CA ILE A 4 5.03 50.34 26.53
C ILE A 4 4.01 49.35 25.94
N PHE A 5 3.17 49.79 25.01
CA PHE A 5 2.16 48.92 24.38
C PHE A 5 2.78 47.97 23.34
N GLU A 6 3.83 48.40 22.63
CA GLU A 6 4.60 47.52 21.75
C GLU A 6 5.39 46.44 22.51
N SER A 7 5.97 46.78 23.67
CA SER A 7 6.72 45.79 24.47
C SER A 7 5.79 44.76 25.14
N LEU A 8 4.59 45.17 25.55
CA LEU A 8 3.55 44.27 26.06
C LEU A 8 3.01 43.33 24.98
N GLY A 9 2.84 43.83 23.75
CA GLY A 9 2.45 43.00 22.60
C GLY A 9 3.49 41.93 22.26
N ALA A 10 4.77 42.30 22.25
CA ALA A 10 5.88 41.37 22.00
C ALA A 10 6.02 40.30 23.10
N ALA A 11 5.86 40.68 24.37
CA ALA A 11 5.91 39.75 25.50
C ALA A 11 4.71 38.77 25.50
N ALA A 12 3.50 39.26 25.19
CA ALA A 12 2.32 38.42 25.05
C ALA A 12 2.43 37.44 23.86
N GLN A 13 3.02 37.89 22.74
CA GLN A 13 3.29 37.04 21.58
C GLN A 13 4.35 35.97 21.88
N GLY A 14 5.38 36.29 22.69
CA GLY A 14 6.37 35.32 23.18
C GLY A 14 5.72 34.21 24.02
N LEU A 15 4.91 34.59 25.02
CA LEU A 15 4.19 33.64 25.87
C LEU A 15 3.20 32.76 25.08
N ALA A 16 2.49 33.34 24.11
CA ALA A 16 1.60 32.59 23.23
C ALA A 16 2.38 31.61 22.34
N THR A 17 3.55 32.00 21.85
CA THR A 17 4.44 31.14 21.05
C THR A 17 4.92 29.95 21.88
N ASP A 18 5.37 30.18 23.11
CA ASP A 18 5.83 29.13 24.02
C ASP A 18 4.70 28.14 24.39
N ALA A 19 3.49 28.66 24.59
CA ALA A 19 2.31 27.84 24.85
C ALA A 19 1.97 26.96 23.64
N VAL A 20 2.00 27.52 22.42
CA VAL A 20 1.77 26.78 21.17
C VAL A 20 2.85 25.73 20.95
N GLN A 21 4.13 26.08 21.14
CA GLN A 21 5.25 25.12 21.02
C GLN A 21 5.10 23.97 22.01
N THR A 22 4.77 24.27 23.27
CA THR A 22 4.57 23.24 24.31
C THR A 22 3.39 22.34 23.95
N PHE A 23 2.30 22.90 23.46
CA PHE A 23 1.14 22.14 23.00
C PHE A 23 1.50 21.21 21.83
N ILE A 24 2.14 21.73 20.77
CA ILE A 24 2.54 20.94 19.60
C ILE A 24 3.50 19.82 20.02
N LYS A 25 4.53 20.13 20.79
CA LYS A 25 5.51 19.15 21.24
C LYS A 25 4.85 18.02 22.05
N LYS A 26 4.10 18.35 23.10
CA LYS A 26 3.54 17.34 24.03
C LYS A 26 2.30 16.63 23.50
N LYS A 27 1.36 17.38 22.91
CA LYS A 27 0.03 16.85 22.55
C LYS A 27 -0.05 16.31 21.14
N VAL A 28 0.86 16.74 20.26
CA VAL A 28 0.90 16.30 18.86
C VAL A 28 2.10 15.38 18.64
N ILE A 29 3.32 15.90 18.75
CA ILE A 29 4.53 15.14 18.37
C ILE A 29 4.73 13.94 19.31
N GLU A 30 4.90 14.17 20.62
CA GLU A 30 5.14 13.09 21.59
C GLU A 30 4.04 12.03 21.57
N ARG A 31 2.76 12.46 21.55
CA ARG A 31 1.60 11.56 21.49
C ARG A 31 1.63 10.64 20.26
N TRP A 32 1.83 11.20 19.07
CA TRP A 32 1.77 10.40 17.84
C TRP A 32 3.02 9.56 17.65
N THR A 33 4.20 10.07 18.03
CA THR A 33 5.44 9.27 18.05
C THR A 33 5.31 8.07 18.97
N GLN A 34 4.80 8.26 20.19
CA GLN A 34 4.56 7.17 21.13
C GLN A 34 3.53 6.16 20.59
N LYS A 35 2.43 6.64 20.00
CA LYS A 35 1.43 5.73 19.40
C LYS A 35 2.06 4.86 18.30
N ARG A 36 2.77 5.47 17.36
CA ARG A 36 3.41 4.75 16.23
C ARG A 36 4.44 3.74 16.74
N ALA A 37 5.28 4.14 17.69
CA ALA A 37 6.26 3.27 18.32
C ALA A 37 5.58 2.06 19.01
N ALA A 38 4.52 2.29 19.79
CA ALA A 38 3.76 1.21 20.44
C ALA A 38 3.18 0.22 19.42
N CYS A 39 2.55 0.72 18.35
CA CYS A 39 2.00 -0.11 17.27
C CYS A 39 3.09 -0.97 16.60
N PHE A 40 4.27 -0.40 16.39
CA PHE A 40 5.43 -1.13 15.87
C PHE A 40 5.92 -2.21 16.85
N TYR A 41 6.13 -1.87 18.12
CA TYR A 41 6.63 -2.81 19.13
C TYR A 41 5.66 -3.96 19.37
N GLU A 42 4.36 -3.69 19.48
CA GLU A 42 3.31 -4.70 19.64
C GLU A 42 3.35 -5.70 18.48
N ALA A 43 3.32 -5.20 17.24
CA ALA A 43 3.33 -6.06 16.06
C ALA A 43 4.64 -6.87 15.93
N PHE A 44 5.79 -6.25 16.22
CA PHE A 44 7.08 -6.91 16.19
C PHE A 44 7.16 -8.04 17.23
N LEU A 45 6.78 -7.76 18.48
CA LEU A 45 6.82 -8.74 19.57
C LEU A 45 5.84 -9.90 19.33
N ASP A 46 4.63 -9.60 18.85
CA ASP A 46 3.66 -10.63 18.53
C ASP A 46 4.17 -11.57 17.43
N GLU A 47 4.87 -11.05 16.43
CA GLU A 47 5.43 -11.88 15.36
C GLU A 47 6.61 -12.72 15.83
N VAL A 48 7.48 -12.15 16.68
CA VAL A 48 8.57 -12.89 17.33
C VAL A 48 8.03 -14.04 18.17
N ARG A 49 6.98 -13.81 18.98
CA ARG A 49 6.34 -14.84 19.80
C ARG A 49 5.77 -15.98 18.97
N LYS A 50 5.00 -15.66 17.92
CA LYS A 50 4.38 -16.66 17.03
C LYS A 50 5.42 -17.60 16.40
N GLN A 51 6.58 -17.07 16.01
CA GLN A 51 7.64 -17.92 15.46
C GLN A 51 8.36 -18.75 16.51
N ALA A 52 8.56 -18.24 17.73
CA ALA A 52 9.12 -19.02 18.84
C ALA A 52 8.24 -20.25 19.15
N ASP A 53 6.92 -20.03 19.25
CA ASP A 53 5.94 -21.08 19.50
C ASP A 53 5.93 -22.13 18.37
N THR A 54 5.99 -21.69 17.11
CA THR A 54 5.95 -22.58 15.94
C THR A 54 7.23 -23.41 15.80
N ARG A 55 8.38 -22.89 16.23
CA ARG A 55 9.68 -23.58 16.14
C ARG A 55 9.97 -24.50 17.34
N PHE A 56 9.05 -24.64 18.28
CA PHE A 56 9.25 -25.38 19.54
C PHE A 56 10.56 -25.00 20.25
N GLN A 57 10.97 -23.73 20.12
CA GLN A 57 12.16 -23.26 20.80
C GLN A 57 11.79 -23.04 22.26
N SER A 58 12.41 -23.81 23.15
CA SER A 58 12.23 -23.69 24.61
C SER A 58 12.77 -22.38 25.20
N ALA A 59 13.27 -21.48 24.34
CA ALA A 59 13.83 -20.20 24.74
C ALA A 59 12.72 -19.25 25.19
N THR A 60 12.97 -18.53 26.26
CA THR A 60 12.09 -17.44 26.71
C THR A 60 12.15 -16.27 25.72
N LEU A 61 11.11 -15.44 25.68
CA LEU A 61 11.08 -14.25 24.82
C LEU A 61 12.30 -13.33 25.04
N ASP A 62 12.72 -13.19 26.29
CA ASP A 62 13.86 -12.34 26.67
C ASP A 62 15.18 -12.89 26.12
N GLU A 63 15.37 -14.22 26.13
CA GLU A 63 16.53 -14.87 25.52
C GLU A 63 16.53 -14.69 23.99
N LEU A 64 15.36 -14.76 23.36
CA LEU A 64 15.24 -14.55 21.92
C LEU A 64 15.57 -13.10 21.57
N LEU A 65 15.03 -12.12 22.29
CA LEU A 65 15.35 -10.70 22.09
C LEU A 65 16.83 -10.40 22.35
N ALA A 66 17.44 -11.00 23.38
CA ALA A 66 18.87 -10.88 23.64
C ALA A 66 19.69 -11.42 22.45
N SER A 67 19.33 -12.59 21.94
CA SER A 67 20.02 -13.19 20.79
C SER A 67 19.93 -12.35 19.50
N LEU A 68 18.82 -11.64 19.30
CA LEU A 68 18.65 -10.68 18.20
C LEU A 68 19.47 -9.41 18.45
N GLY A 69 19.59 -8.98 19.70
CA GLY A 69 20.37 -7.81 20.11
C GLY A 69 21.89 -7.97 19.93
N ASP A 70 22.39 -9.20 19.97
CA ASP A 70 23.80 -9.50 19.77
C ASP A 70 24.23 -9.48 18.28
N GLN A 71 23.27 -9.34 17.36
CA GLN A 71 23.50 -9.36 15.92
C GLN A 71 23.45 -7.93 15.34
N ASP A 72 24.60 -7.43 14.86
CA ASP A 72 24.74 -6.07 14.32
C ASP A 72 23.80 -5.81 13.13
N ASP A 73 23.71 -6.76 12.21
CA ASP A 73 22.80 -6.68 11.05
C ASP A 73 21.32 -6.55 11.45
N VAL A 74 20.92 -7.27 12.50
CA VAL A 74 19.54 -7.25 13.00
C VAL A 74 19.25 -5.94 13.72
N THR A 75 20.14 -5.50 14.61
CA THR A 75 19.96 -4.23 15.33
C THR A 75 19.96 -3.03 14.38
N SER A 76 20.81 -3.04 13.35
CA SER A 76 20.80 -2.06 12.26
C SER A 76 19.46 -2.08 11.49
N SER A 77 18.96 -3.26 11.13
CA SER A 77 17.66 -3.42 10.45
C SER A 77 16.49 -2.91 11.31
N VAL A 78 16.52 -3.18 12.61
CA VAL A 78 15.50 -2.70 13.57
C VAL A 78 15.58 -1.18 13.72
N PHE A 79 16.78 -0.60 13.73
CA PHE A 79 16.96 0.84 13.79
C PHE A 79 16.41 1.55 12.55
N GLU A 80 16.72 1.06 11.35
CA GLU A 80 16.17 1.63 10.10
C GLU A 80 14.65 1.49 10.03
N ALA A 81 14.10 0.34 10.45
CA ALA A 81 12.66 0.16 10.57
C ALA A 81 12.03 1.19 11.52
N TYR A 82 12.64 1.43 12.68
CA TYR A 82 12.15 2.42 13.63
C TYR A 82 12.21 3.85 13.07
N ARG A 83 13.22 4.18 12.26
CA ARG A 83 13.28 5.45 11.54
C ARG A 83 12.08 5.62 10.59
N ARG A 84 11.72 4.57 9.85
CA ARG A 84 10.52 4.54 8.99
C ARG A 84 9.23 4.73 9.79
N VAL A 85 9.13 4.12 10.98
CA VAL A 85 7.98 4.31 11.89
C VAL A 85 7.84 5.78 12.30
N CYS A 86 8.93 6.46 12.61
CA CYS A 86 8.90 7.88 12.96
C CYS A 86 8.35 8.74 11.81
N LEU A 87 8.69 8.39 10.56
CA LEU A 87 8.33 9.14 9.35
C LEU A 87 7.01 8.70 8.70
N SER A 88 6.44 7.56 9.11
CA SER A 88 5.24 7.00 8.50
C SER A 88 4.05 7.98 8.50
N ALA A 89 3.35 8.09 7.37
CA ALA A 89 2.12 8.88 7.26
C ALA A 89 0.97 8.26 8.08
N SER A 90 0.95 6.93 8.18
CA SER A 90 0.03 6.17 9.02
C SER A 90 0.31 6.38 10.52
N LYS A 91 -0.73 6.26 11.35
CA LYS A 91 -0.63 6.34 12.81
C LYS A 91 -0.76 4.98 13.48
N ASP A 92 -1.09 3.94 12.72
CA ASP A 92 -1.50 2.64 13.25
C ASP A 92 -1.05 1.48 12.33
N ILE A 93 -1.64 1.37 11.15
CA ILE A 93 -1.50 0.20 10.27
C ILE A 93 -0.08 0.13 9.67
N GLY A 94 0.46 1.26 9.18
CA GLY A 94 1.81 1.35 8.63
C GLY A 94 2.89 0.92 9.64
N PRO A 95 2.95 1.50 10.86
CA PRO A 95 3.84 1.03 11.91
C PRO A 95 3.72 -0.46 12.23
N ARG A 96 2.49 -1.02 12.24
CA ARG A 96 2.26 -2.47 12.44
C ARG A 96 2.83 -3.30 11.29
N ILE A 97 2.61 -2.90 10.04
CA ILE A 97 3.19 -3.55 8.85
C ILE A 97 4.71 -3.56 8.95
N ILE A 98 5.31 -2.42 9.30
CA ILE A 98 6.77 -2.31 9.49
C ILE A 98 7.22 -3.29 10.59
N GLY A 99 6.54 -3.33 11.74
CA GLY A 99 6.86 -4.23 12.84
C GLY A 99 6.81 -5.71 12.45
N LEU A 100 5.73 -6.14 11.78
CA LEU A 100 5.57 -7.51 11.29
C LEU A 100 6.70 -7.89 10.31
N LEU A 101 7.00 -7.01 9.36
CA LEU A 101 8.01 -7.27 8.34
C LEU A 101 9.43 -7.30 8.92
N THR A 102 9.76 -6.36 9.80
CA THR A 102 11.06 -6.32 10.49
C THR A 102 11.27 -7.56 11.35
N ALA A 103 10.24 -8.04 12.06
CA ALA A 103 10.34 -9.27 12.83
C ALA A 103 10.66 -10.47 11.93
N LYS A 104 9.97 -10.60 10.80
CA LYS A 104 10.22 -11.68 9.82
C LYS A 104 11.66 -11.65 9.30
N ILE A 105 12.19 -10.47 9.01
CA ILE A 105 13.56 -10.27 8.49
C ILE A 105 14.59 -10.59 9.58
N ALA A 106 14.40 -10.05 10.80
CA ALA A 106 15.27 -10.27 11.95
C ALA A 106 15.37 -11.77 12.31
N LEU A 107 14.24 -12.48 12.37
CA LEU A 107 14.18 -13.91 12.67
C LEU A 107 14.78 -14.80 11.57
N ALA A 108 14.92 -14.26 10.36
CA ALA A 108 15.60 -14.90 9.24
C ALA A 108 17.09 -14.55 9.18
N ASN A 109 17.58 -13.67 10.06
CA ASN A 109 18.95 -13.16 10.13
C ASN A 109 19.50 -12.77 8.74
N ARG A 110 18.78 -11.87 8.06
CA ARG A 110 19.14 -11.38 6.72
C ARG A 110 18.75 -9.92 6.57
N GLN A 111 19.19 -9.31 5.47
CA GLN A 111 18.74 -8.00 5.04
C GLN A 111 17.41 -8.09 4.27
N ALA A 112 16.72 -6.94 4.18
CA ALA A 112 15.50 -6.82 3.39
C ALA A 112 15.78 -7.04 1.89
N THR A 113 14.87 -7.77 1.23
CA THR A 113 14.90 -7.90 -0.23
C THR A 113 14.33 -6.65 -0.90
N GLU A 114 14.59 -6.45 -2.19
CA GLU A 114 14.03 -5.33 -2.96
C GLU A 114 12.49 -5.25 -2.85
N GLN A 115 11.81 -6.41 -2.87
CA GLN A 115 10.36 -6.46 -2.72
C GLN A 115 9.90 -6.01 -1.34
N GLU A 116 10.62 -6.38 -0.29
CA GLU A 116 10.31 -5.99 1.09
C GLU A 116 10.62 -4.50 1.32
N GLU A 117 11.64 -3.97 0.67
CA GLU A 117 11.94 -2.53 0.66
C GLU A 117 10.80 -1.71 0.02
N LEU A 118 10.19 -2.20 -1.06
CA LEU A 118 8.98 -1.57 -1.63
C LEU A 118 7.80 -1.60 -0.64
N VAL A 119 7.65 -2.70 0.11
CA VAL A 119 6.61 -2.79 1.16
C VAL A 119 6.88 -1.80 2.29
N PHE A 120 8.14 -1.65 2.72
CA PHE A 120 8.51 -0.65 3.71
C PHE A 120 8.23 0.78 3.24
N GLN A 121 8.57 1.10 1.99
CA GLN A 121 8.29 2.41 1.39
C GLN A 121 6.77 2.69 1.35
N ALA A 122 5.96 1.70 0.99
CA ALA A 122 4.50 1.84 1.00
C ALA A 122 3.93 2.02 2.41
N ALA A 123 4.40 1.23 3.38
CA ALA A 123 3.96 1.35 4.76
C ALA A 123 4.36 2.69 5.42
N GLU A 124 5.46 3.29 4.96
CA GLU A 124 5.86 4.65 5.33
C GLU A 124 4.99 5.71 4.64
N ALA A 125 4.75 5.60 3.33
CA ALA A 125 4.10 6.66 2.56
C ALA A 125 2.56 6.69 2.67
N LEU A 126 1.91 5.57 2.95
CA LEU A 126 0.45 5.45 2.93
C LEU A 126 -0.19 5.79 4.28
N THR A 127 -1.39 6.37 4.24
CA THR A 127 -2.20 6.63 5.44
C THR A 127 -3.00 5.39 5.84
N ASP A 128 -3.55 5.40 7.07
CA ASP A 128 -4.44 4.32 7.52
C ASP A 128 -5.67 4.15 6.61
N SER A 129 -6.16 5.24 6.01
CA SER A 129 -7.30 5.19 5.08
C SER A 129 -6.92 4.53 3.76
N ASP A 130 -5.71 4.81 3.26
CA ASP A 130 -5.21 4.21 2.02
C ASP A 130 -5.01 2.70 2.19
N LEU A 131 -4.38 2.29 3.31
CA LEU A 131 -4.11 0.89 3.61
C LEU A 131 -5.40 0.06 3.76
N LYS A 132 -6.45 0.64 4.38
CA LYS A 132 -7.77 0.00 4.43
C LYS A 132 -8.40 -0.14 3.05
N ALA A 133 -8.39 0.94 2.26
CA ALA A 133 -8.95 0.91 0.90
C ALA A 133 -8.24 -0.12 0.00
N ILE A 134 -6.93 -0.30 0.16
CA ILE A 134 -6.15 -1.33 -0.55
C ILE A 134 -6.63 -2.75 -0.16
N VAL A 135 -6.83 -3.01 1.12
CA VAL A 135 -7.34 -4.31 1.60
C VAL A 135 -8.74 -4.56 1.08
N ASP A 136 -9.64 -3.58 1.19
CA ASP A 136 -11.01 -3.67 0.69
C ASP A 136 -11.02 -3.93 -0.83
N TYR A 137 -10.17 -3.24 -1.58
CA TYR A 137 -10.00 -3.45 -3.02
C TYR A 137 -9.49 -4.87 -3.33
N ALA A 138 -8.49 -5.35 -2.60
CA ALA A 138 -7.94 -6.69 -2.83
C ALA A 138 -8.98 -7.79 -2.54
N GLN A 139 -9.78 -7.63 -1.49
CA GLN A 139 -10.88 -8.54 -1.15
C GLN A 139 -12.00 -8.49 -2.19
N TRP A 140 -12.39 -7.29 -2.64
CA TRP A 140 -13.33 -7.13 -3.75
C TRP A 140 -12.82 -7.83 -5.01
N ALA A 141 -11.58 -7.57 -5.42
CA ALA A 141 -10.98 -8.18 -6.60
C ALA A 141 -10.96 -9.71 -6.50
N HIS A 142 -10.61 -10.26 -5.33
CA HIS A 142 -10.65 -11.69 -5.08
C HIS A 142 -12.06 -12.29 -5.19
N SER A 143 -13.08 -11.60 -4.67
CA SER A 143 -14.47 -12.04 -4.79
C SER A 143 -14.92 -12.10 -6.25
N LYS A 144 -14.52 -11.12 -7.08
CA LYS A 144 -14.92 -11.04 -8.49
C LYS A 144 -14.18 -12.03 -9.39
N LEU A 145 -12.98 -12.44 -9.02
CA LEU A 145 -12.28 -13.57 -9.65
C LEU A 145 -13.06 -14.88 -9.46
N THR A 146 -13.63 -15.07 -8.27
CA THR A 146 -14.42 -16.27 -7.95
C THR A 146 -15.75 -16.30 -8.71
N ASP A 147 -16.33 -15.12 -8.96
CA ASP A 147 -17.56 -14.95 -9.75
C ASP A 147 -17.36 -14.99 -11.28
N ALA A 148 -16.15 -15.30 -11.77
CA ALA A 148 -15.75 -15.28 -13.20
C ALA A 148 -15.93 -13.92 -13.92
N LYS A 149 -16.10 -12.82 -13.17
CA LYS A 149 -16.23 -11.46 -13.71
C LYS A 149 -14.89 -10.77 -13.93
N LEU A 150 -13.83 -11.29 -13.32
CA LEU A 150 -12.46 -10.86 -13.55
C LEU A 150 -11.63 -12.04 -14.06
N SER A 151 -10.71 -11.75 -14.98
CA SER A 151 -9.70 -12.71 -15.41
C SER A 151 -8.36 -12.41 -14.73
N LEU A 152 -7.75 -13.43 -14.13
CA LEU A 152 -6.40 -13.34 -13.58
C LEU A 152 -5.42 -13.90 -14.61
N PHE A 153 -4.43 -13.09 -14.99
CA PHE A 153 -3.33 -13.55 -15.82
C PHE A 153 -2.04 -13.39 -15.03
N LYS A 154 -1.23 -14.46 -15.01
CA LYS A 154 0.15 -14.38 -14.51
C LYS A 154 1.07 -14.20 -15.69
N GLU A 155 1.78 -13.09 -15.71
CA GLU A 155 2.73 -12.76 -16.77
C GLU A 155 4.04 -12.34 -16.12
N HIS A 156 5.13 -13.03 -16.45
CA HIS A 156 6.50 -12.70 -16.02
C HIS A 156 6.68 -12.39 -14.51
N GLY A 157 5.97 -13.11 -13.63
CA GLY A 157 6.07 -12.93 -12.17
C GLY A 157 5.16 -11.84 -11.58
N PHE A 158 4.37 -11.17 -12.41
CA PHE A 158 3.30 -10.27 -11.99
C PHE A 158 1.96 -11.00 -11.92
N THR A 159 1.10 -10.57 -11.00
CA THR A 159 -0.31 -10.95 -11.00
C THR A 159 -1.11 -9.78 -11.56
N SER A 160 -1.78 -9.98 -12.69
CA SER A 160 -2.63 -8.96 -13.27
C SER A 160 -4.07 -9.17 -12.83
N TYR A 161 -4.69 -8.12 -12.28
CA TYR A 161 -6.13 -8.06 -12.06
C TYR A 161 -6.75 -7.31 -13.25
N LEU A 162 -7.71 -7.94 -13.92
CA LEU A 162 -8.61 -7.22 -14.81
C LEU A 162 -9.40 -6.22 -13.97
N LEU A 163 -9.44 -4.95 -14.38
CA LEU A 163 -10.34 -3.98 -13.79
C LEU A 163 -11.31 -3.60 -14.90
N GLU A 164 -12.42 -4.35 -14.95
CA GLU A 164 -13.56 -4.05 -15.82
C GLU A 164 -13.25 -4.17 -17.33
N GLU A 165 -13.88 -5.14 -17.98
CA GLU A 165 -13.91 -5.19 -19.44
C GLU A 165 -14.81 -4.04 -19.91
N PHE A 166 -14.20 -2.91 -20.29
CA PHE A 166 -14.90 -1.88 -21.06
C PHE A 166 -15.11 -2.42 -22.47
N ASP A 167 -16.10 -3.30 -22.62
CA ASP A 167 -16.60 -3.77 -23.90
C ASP A 167 -17.24 -2.59 -24.66
N THR A 168 -16.38 -1.71 -25.16
CA THR A 168 -16.76 -0.71 -26.16
C THR A 168 -16.71 -1.42 -27.49
N GLU A 169 -17.78 -2.17 -27.79
CA GLU A 169 -17.98 -2.73 -29.12
C GLU A 169 -18.29 -1.56 -30.08
N GLU A 170 -17.25 -0.92 -30.58
CA GLU A 170 -17.39 0.03 -31.66
C GLU A 170 -17.46 -0.75 -32.96
N ILE A 171 -18.61 -0.66 -33.63
CA ILE A 171 -18.85 -1.28 -34.93
C ILE A 171 -18.66 -0.20 -35.96
N GLN A 172 -17.70 -0.40 -36.86
CA GLN A 172 -17.42 0.60 -37.89
C GLN A 172 -17.44 -0.01 -39.29
N VAL A 173 -18.23 0.63 -40.14
CA VAL A 173 -18.25 0.43 -41.59
C VAL A 173 -17.53 1.62 -42.22
N GLY A 174 -16.45 1.41 -42.98
CA GLY A 174 -15.77 2.46 -43.75
C GLY A 174 -14.56 3.16 -43.11
N GLY A 175 -14.17 2.84 -41.86
CA GLY A 175 -12.83 3.09 -41.33
C GLY A 175 -12.63 4.24 -40.31
N HIS A 176 -11.65 3.98 -39.43
CA HIS A 176 -11.06 4.76 -38.31
C HIS A 176 -11.89 4.87 -37.02
N PHE A 177 -11.60 3.98 -36.05
CA PHE A 177 -12.20 4.02 -34.73
C PHE A 177 -11.95 5.35 -34.02
N GLY A 178 -12.93 5.81 -33.21
CA GLY A 178 -12.74 6.98 -32.36
C GLY A 178 -11.62 6.79 -31.32
N SER A 179 -11.13 7.91 -30.78
CA SER A 179 -10.26 7.89 -29.61
C SER A 179 -11.03 7.41 -28.38
N LEU A 180 -10.50 6.44 -27.64
CA LEU A 180 -11.09 5.98 -26.38
C LEU A 180 -10.69 6.89 -25.22
N PRO A 181 -11.52 6.99 -24.17
CA PRO A 181 -11.13 7.65 -22.94
C PRO A 181 -9.86 7.01 -22.36
N ILE A 182 -9.00 7.86 -21.80
CA ILE A 182 -7.82 7.41 -21.06
C ILE A 182 -8.32 6.83 -19.74
N PHE A 183 -7.86 5.64 -19.39
CA PHE A 183 -8.14 5.05 -18.10
C PHE A 183 -7.53 5.92 -17.00
N ASN A 184 -8.34 6.42 -16.07
CA ASN A 184 -7.86 7.23 -14.96
C ASN A 184 -7.87 6.40 -13.68
N ILE A 185 -6.71 5.89 -13.26
CA ILE A 185 -6.61 5.01 -12.09
C ILE A 185 -7.12 5.67 -10.80
N SER A 186 -6.96 6.99 -10.66
CA SER A 186 -7.41 7.68 -9.45
C SER A 186 -8.93 7.77 -9.32
N GLU A 187 -9.63 7.90 -10.45
CA GLU A 187 -11.08 7.98 -10.52
C GLU A 187 -11.72 6.58 -10.46
N ASN A 188 -11.12 5.61 -11.15
CA ASN A 188 -11.68 4.26 -11.27
C ASN A 188 -11.35 3.35 -10.08
N VAL A 189 -10.22 3.61 -9.39
CA VAL A 189 -9.67 2.71 -8.35
C VAL A 189 -9.51 3.44 -7.03
N GLY A 190 -8.98 4.65 -7.09
CA GLY A 190 -8.81 5.54 -5.94
C GLY A 190 -7.45 6.22 -5.91
N VAL A 191 -7.36 7.31 -5.13
CA VAL A 191 -6.13 8.10 -4.98
C VAL A 191 -4.96 7.28 -4.43
N TRP A 192 -5.23 6.27 -3.61
CA TRP A 192 -4.21 5.35 -3.10
C TRP A 192 -3.49 4.59 -4.22
N ALA A 193 -4.18 4.30 -5.33
CA ALA A 193 -3.64 3.52 -6.44
C ALA A 193 -2.54 4.30 -7.17
N MET A 194 -2.72 5.61 -7.39
CA MET A 194 -1.64 6.45 -7.95
C MET A 194 -0.37 6.42 -7.09
N ARG A 195 -0.52 6.41 -5.75
CA ARG A 195 0.64 6.34 -4.85
C ARG A 195 1.35 4.99 -4.98
N LEU A 196 0.61 3.90 -5.08
CA LEU A 196 1.20 2.58 -5.33
C LEU A 196 1.84 2.47 -6.72
N GLN A 197 1.31 3.17 -7.72
CA GLN A 197 1.90 3.24 -9.06
C GLN A 197 3.24 3.98 -9.03
N THR A 198 3.34 5.08 -8.28
CA THR A 198 4.64 5.79 -8.08
C THR A 198 5.68 4.94 -7.34
N LEU A 199 5.24 3.95 -6.55
CA LEU A 199 6.10 2.99 -5.86
C LEU A 199 6.34 1.71 -6.68
N CYS A 200 5.89 1.65 -7.94
CA CYS A 200 5.99 0.47 -8.79
C CYS A 200 5.37 -0.80 -8.19
N LEU A 201 4.40 -0.66 -7.28
CA LEU A 201 3.65 -1.79 -6.70
C LEU A 201 2.48 -2.21 -7.59
N ILE A 202 1.95 -1.26 -8.36
CA ILE A 202 0.96 -1.51 -9.39
C ILE A 202 1.31 -0.79 -10.69
N ALA A 203 0.77 -1.26 -11.80
CA ALA A 203 0.87 -0.60 -13.09
C ALA A 203 -0.43 -0.73 -13.87
N GLU A 204 -0.78 0.30 -14.62
CA GLU A 204 -1.86 0.24 -15.60
C GLU A 204 -1.40 -0.57 -16.81
N ASP A 205 -2.32 -1.34 -17.38
CA ASP A 205 -2.12 -2.03 -18.65
C ASP A 205 -3.43 -1.99 -19.45
N ARG A 206 -3.33 -1.88 -20.76
CA ARG A 206 -4.48 -1.79 -21.67
C ARG A 206 -4.28 -2.77 -22.80
N ARG A 207 -5.23 -3.68 -22.98
CA ARG A 207 -5.24 -4.61 -24.12
C ARG A 207 -6.35 -4.24 -25.08
N GLU A 208 -6.00 -4.14 -26.35
CA GLU A 208 -6.94 -3.89 -27.43
C GLU A 208 -6.95 -5.10 -28.36
N THR A 209 -8.15 -5.62 -28.64
CA THR A 209 -8.37 -6.67 -29.62
C THR A 209 -9.28 -6.15 -30.70
N ILE A 210 -8.82 -6.19 -31.96
CA ILE A 210 -9.63 -5.84 -33.12
C ILE A 210 -9.90 -7.13 -33.90
N ARG A 211 -11.17 -7.41 -34.18
CA ARG A 211 -11.59 -8.56 -35.00
C ARG A 211 -12.44 -8.07 -36.16
N GLN A 212 -12.12 -8.54 -37.36
CA GLN A 212 -12.98 -8.32 -38.52
C GLN A 212 -14.21 -9.23 -38.38
N VAL A 213 -15.37 -8.66 -38.66
CA VAL A 213 -16.64 -9.37 -38.75
C VAL A 213 -17.13 -9.25 -40.18
N LEU A 214 -17.35 -10.38 -40.82
CA LEU A 214 -17.90 -10.42 -42.18
C LEU A 214 -19.43 -10.33 -42.14
N ALA A 215 -19.99 -9.76 -43.19
CA ALA A 215 -21.42 -9.83 -43.49
C ALA A 215 -21.89 -11.29 -43.48
N ASP A 216 -23.12 -11.52 -43.05
CA ASP A 216 -23.77 -12.84 -42.97
C ASP A 216 -23.10 -13.85 -42.03
N SER A 217 -22.25 -13.40 -41.10
CA SER A 217 -21.75 -14.24 -39.99
C SER A 217 -22.88 -14.63 -39.01
N GLU A 218 -22.62 -15.55 -38.06
CA GLU A 218 -23.58 -15.97 -37.01
C GLU A 218 -24.13 -14.81 -36.15
N LEU A 219 -23.54 -13.62 -36.28
CA LEU A 219 -23.99 -12.37 -35.66
C LEU A 219 -25.09 -11.65 -36.47
N HIS A 220 -25.54 -12.22 -37.60
CA HIS A 220 -26.62 -11.71 -38.46
C HIS A 220 -26.46 -10.23 -38.87
N ARG A 221 -25.32 -9.90 -39.50
CA ARG A 221 -25.02 -8.52 -39.93
C ARG A 221 -25.01 -8.38 -41.45
N ASP A 222 -25.56 -7.27 -41.94
CA ASP A 222 -25.75 -7.00 -43.37
C ASP A 222 -24.48 -6.48 -44.08
N GLU A 223 -23.48 -5.99 -43.32
CA GLU A 223 -22.24 -5.40 -43.87
C GLU A 223 -20.99 -5.85 -43.09
N ASP A 224 -19.84 -5.88 -43.78
CA ASP A 224 -18.53 -6.11 -43.17
C ASP A 224 -18.18 -4.98 -42.20
N GLY A 225 -17.58 -5.34 -41.07
CA GLY A 225 -17.14 -4.37 -40.07
C GLY A 225 -15.97 -4.87 -39.24
N TYR A 226 -15.57 -4.05 -38.28
CA TYR A 226 -14.62 -4.44 -37.25
C TYR A 226 -15.27 -4.30 -35.88
N ILE A 227 -15.01 -5.25 -35.01
CA ILE A 227 -15.26 -5.16 -33.57
C ILE A 227 -13.94 -4.80 -32.91
N ARG A 228 -13.91 -3.67 -32.24
CA ARG A 228 -12.87 -3.34 -31.26
C ARG A 228 -13.34 -3.73 -29.87
N ARG A 229 -12.47 -4.37 -29.10
CA ARG A 229 -12.64 -4.64 -27.67
C ARG A 229 -11.43 -4.09 -26.94
N VAL A 230 -11.66 -3.27 -25.93
CA VAL A 230 -10.60 -2.73 -25.08
C VAL A 230 -10.81 -3.17 -23.64
N SER A 231 -9.74 -3.56 -23.00
CA SER A 231 -9.77 -4.02 -21.62
C SER A 231 -8.65 -3.33 -20.86
N ASP A 232 -9.01 -2.73 -19.73
CA ASP A 232 -8.07 -2.07 -18.83
C ASP A 232 -7.78 -2.98 -17.62
N TYR A 233 -6.53 -2.99 -17.18
CA TYR A 233 -6.04 -3.89 -16.14
C TYR A 233 -5.16 -3.14 -15.16
N ILE A 234 -5.19 -3.59 -13.91
CA ILE A 234 -4.19 -3.23 -12.91
C ILE A 234 -3.27 -4.44 -12.73
N ARG A 235 -2.04 -4.29 -13.19
CA ARG A 235 -0.97 -5.23 -12.90
C ARG A 235 -0.45 -4.97 -11.50
N THR A 236 -0.25 -6.04 -10.74
CA THR A 236 0.25 -5.97 -9.36
C THR A 236 1.51 -6.81 -9.21
N THR A 237 2.44 -6.33 -8.40
CA THR A 237 3.71 -7.02 -8.15
C THR A 237 3.59 -7.99 -6.97
N PRO A 238 4.55 -8.92 -6.81
CA PRO A 238 4.62 -9.75 -5.59
C PRO A 238 4.68 -8.91 -4.29
N ALA A 239 5.34 -7.75 -4.34
CA ALA A 239 5.41 -6.83 -3.21
C ALA A 239 4.05 -6.22 -2.86
N PHE A 240 3.17 -5.97 -3.85
CA PHE A 240 1.79 -5.54 -3.59
C PHE A 240 1.02 -6.58 -2.77
N HIS A 241 1.12 -7.86 -3.13
CA HIS A 241 0.46 -8.92 -2.35
C HIS A 241 1.05 -9.07 -0.95
N GLY A 242 2.37 -8.90 -0.82
CA GLY A 242 3.05 -8.85 0.48
C GLY A 242 2.51 -7.71 1.35
N LEU A 243 2.34 -6.52 0.78
CA LEU A 243 1.75 -5.37 1.45
C LEU A 243 0.30 -5.64 1.89
N VAL A 244 -0.56 -6.14 0.98
CA VAL A 244 -1.96 -6.47 1.28
C VAL A 244 -2.04 -7.47 2.44
N SER A 245 -1.27 -8.56 2.36
CA SER A 245 -1.28 -9.60 3.38
C SER A 245 -0.83 -9.07 4.76
N LEU A 246 0.20 -8.22 4.80
CA LEU A 246 0.63 -7.59 6.05
C LEU A 246 -0.38 -6.57 6.56
N ALA A 247 -1.03 -5.81 5.67
CA ALA A 247 -2.07 -4.85 6.03
C ALA A 247 -3.30 -5.54 6.63
N GLU A 248 -3.76 -6.65 6.03
CA GLU A 248 -4.86 -7.47 6.57
C GLU A 248 -4.55 -7.93 8.00
N ARG A 249 -3.34 -8.46 8.21
CA ARG A 249 -2.89 -8.90 9.53
C ARG A 249 -2.81 -7.74 10.52
N ALA A 250 -2.27 -6.60 10.10
CA ALA A 250 -2.16 -5.41 10.93
C ALA A 250 -3.53 -4.86 11.36
N ILE A 251 -4.54 -4.91 10.47
CA ILE A 251 -5.91 -4.50 10.76
C ILE A 251 -6.60 -5.49 11.72
N ALA A 252 -6.39 -6.79 11.53
CA ALA A 252 -6.98 -7.83 12.39
C ALA A 252 -6.40 -7.86 13.81
N SER A 253 -5.22 -7.25 14.04
CA SER A 253 -4.58 -7.11 15.34
C SER A 253 -5.07 -5.91 16.17
N VAL A 254 -6.12 -5.21 15.72
CA VAL A 254 -6.81 -4.13 16.44
C VAL A 254 -8.03 -4.68 17.15
#